data_AF-A7SMS1-F1
#
_entry.id   AF-A7SMS1-F1
#
_cell.length_a   1.000
_cell.length_b   1.000
_cell.length_c   1.000
_cell.angle_alpha   90.00
_cell.angle_beta   90.00
_cell.angle_gamma   90.00
#
_symmetry.space_group_name_H-M   'P 1'
#
loop_
_entity.id
_entity.type
_entity.pdbx_description
1 polymer ?
#
loop_
_entity_poly.entity_id
_entity_poly.type
_entity_poly.pdbx_seq_one_letter_code
_entity_poly.pdbx_strand_id
1 'polypeptide(L)' 'LKNTIEQFVLHFVALLALTTYLTAKEMIVVPVLVGIFVTGRLCFAVGYKIYFMARGFGFGLTFIPNEATIAYCFHRMLQG' A
#
# COMPACT_ATOMS: atom_id res chain seq x y z
N LEU A 1 -14.41 5.42 7.65
CA LEU A 1 -13.53 4.44 8.33
C LEU A 1 -13.47 3.08 7.63
N LYS A 2 -14.58 2.53 7.09
CA LYS A 2 -14.58 1.24 6.35
C LYS A 2 -13.52 1.15 5.24
N ASN A 3 -13.42 2.17 4.39
CA ASN A 3 -12.44 2.23 3.30
C ASN A 3 -10.97 2.08 3.77
N THR A 4 -10.64 2.63 4.95
CA THR A 4 -9.29 2.55 5.52
C THR A 4 -8.95 1.14 6.00
N ILE A 5 -9.91 0.44 6.60
CA ILE A 5 -9.76 -0.95 7.05
C ILE A 5 -9.61 -1.88 5.84
N GLU A 6 -10.47 -1.72 4.82
CA GLU A 6 -10.40 -2.51 3.59
C GLU A 6 -9.04 -2.35 2.89
N GLN A 7 -8.57 -1.11 2.72
CA GLN A 7 -7.25 -0.87 2.13
C GLN A 7 -6.08 -1.32 3.03
N PHE A 8 -6.24 -1.32 4.35
CA PHE A 8 -5.23 -1.87 5.26
C PHE A 8 -5.12 -3.39 5.13
N VAL A 9 -6.25 -4.10 5.10
CA VAL A 9 -6.26 -5.55 4.93
C VAL A 9 -5.67 -5.94 3.57
N LEU A 10 -6.04 -5.25 2.49
CA LEU A 10 -5.43 -5.49 1.17
C LEU A 10 -3.92 -5.27 1.19
N HIS A 11 -3.45 -4.18 1.81
CA HIS A 11 -2.02 -3.87 1.90
C HIS A 11 -1.25 -4.88 2.76
N PHE A 12 -1.85 -5.31 3.86
CA PHE A 12 -1.26 -6.32 4.74
C PHE A 12 -1.09 -7.67 4.03
N VAL A 13 -2.13 -8.15 3.36
CA VAL A 13 -2.07 -9.41 2.59
C VAL A 13 -1.07 -9.30 1.43
N ALA A 14 -1.05 -8.17 0.72
CA ALA A 14 -0.11 -7.93 -0.37
C ALA A 14 1.35 -7.95 0.10
N LEU A 15 1.66 -7.33 1.25
CA LEU A 15 2.99 -7.36 1.85
C LEU A 15 3.39 -8.76 2.32
N LEU A 16 2.47 -9.51 2.93
CA LEU A 16 2.73 -10.90 3.31
C LEU A 16 3.07 -11.76 2.08
N ALA A 17 2.28 -11.64 1.01
CA ALA A 17 2.59 -12.31 -0.25
C ALA A 17 3.93 -11.83 -0.82
N LEU A 18 4.25 -10.54 -0.76
CA LEU A 18 5.52 -10.02 -1.24
C LEU A 18 6.71 -10.64 -0.49
N THR A 19 6.59 -10.80 0.84
CA THR A 19 7.68 -11.35 1.67
C THR A 19 8.04 -12.79 1.33
N THR A 20 7.14 -13.58 0.73
CA THR A 20 7.46 -14.97 0.31
C THR A 20 8.30 -15.03 -0.96
N TYR A 21 8.24 -13.98 -1.80
CA TYR A 21 8.99 -13.88 -3.06
C TYR A 21 10.28 -13.07 -2.94
N LEU A 22 10.50 -12.41 -1.80
CA LEU A 22 11.57 -11.43 -1.63
C LEU A 22 12.84 -12.07 -1.05
N THR A 23 14.00 -11.72 -1.62
CA THR A 23 15.30 -12.18 -1.08
C THR A 23 15.74 -11.30 0.10
N ALA A 24 16.62 -11.79 0.98
CA ALA A 24 17.10 -11.06 2.17
C ALA A 24 17.59 -9.62 1.90
N LYS A 25 18.19 -9.35 0.72
CA LYS A 25 18.64 -8.02 0.31
C LYS A 25 17.51 -7.06 -0.03
N GLU A 26 16.37 -7.59 -0.46
CA GLU A 26 15.21 -6.82 -0.92
C GLU A 26 14.17 -6.62 0.19
N MET A 27 14.30 -7.27 1.35
CA MET A 27 13.37 -7.13 2.49
C MET A 27 13.20 -5.68 2.98
N ILE A 28 14.15 -4.78 2.66
CA ILE A 28 14.03 -3.35 2.95
C ILE A 28 12.86 -2.67 2.22
N VAL A 29 12.35 -3.27 1.13
CA VAL A 29 11.19 -2.76 0.38
C VAL A 29 9.92 -2.79 1.24
N VAL A 30 9.79 -3.76 2.15
CA VAL A 30 8.62 -3.92 3.03
C VAL A 30 8.43 -2.70 3.96
N PRO A 31 9.41 -2.30 4.80
CA PRO A 31 9.24 -1.12 5.65
C PRO A 31 9.09 0.19 4.85
N VAL A 32 9.66 0.28 3.65
CA VAL A 32 9.45 1.44 2.75
C VAL A 32 8.00 1.52 2.29
N LEU A 33 7.41 0.41 1.83
CA LEU A 33 6.01 0.36 1.42
C LEU A 33 5.06 0.68 2.59
N VAL A 34 5.35 0.16 3.78
CA VAL A 34 4.62 0.49 5.01
C VAL A 34 4.70 2.00 5.30
N GLY A 35 5.89 2.60 5.18
CA GLY A 35 6.09 4.03 5.34
C GLY A 35 5.22 4.85 4.39
N ILE A 36 5.22 4.51 3.10
CA ILE A 36 4.39 5.17 2.07
C ILE A 36 2.90 5.02 2.39
N PHE A 37 2.47 3.83 2.83
CA PHE A 37 1.07 3.61 3.22
C PHE A 37 0.66 4.48 4.41
N VAL A 38 1.49 4.54 5.46
CA VAL A 38 1.23 5.38 6.64
C VAL A 38 1.20 6.85 6.26
N THR A 39 2.15 7.34 5.45
CA THR A 39 2.17 8.72 4.97
C THR A 39 0.92 9.04 4.14
N GLY A 40 0.52 8.15 3.23
CA GLY A 40 -0.71 8.30 2.44
C GLY A 40 -1.97 8.38 3.32
N ARG A 41 -2.02 7.61 4.42
CA ARG A 41 -3.12 7.68 5.40
C ARG A 41 -3.11 8.96 6.22
N LEU A 42 -1.94 9.45 6.61
CA LEU A 42 -1.80 10.75 7.28
C LEU A 42 -2.25 11.87 6.34
N CYS A 43 -1.84 11.85 5.07
CA CYS A 43 -2.30 12.79 4.05
C CYS A 43 -3.82 12.69 3.82
N PHE A 44 -4.39 11.48 3.84
CA PHE A 44 -5.85 11.29 3.75
C PHE A 44 -6.58 11.88 4.95
N ALA A 45 -6.10 11.64 6.17
CA ALA A 45 -6.70 12.14 7.41
C ALA A 45 -6.58 13.67 7.55
N VAL A 46 -5.40 14.24 7.23
CA VAL A 46 -5.15 15.68 7.24
C VAL A 46 -5.91 16.36 6.10
N GLY A 47 -5.85 15.82 4.89
CA GLY A 47 -6.58 16.33 3.73
C GLY A 47 -8.09 16.37 3.97
N TYR A 48 -8.65 15.35 4.63
CA TYR A 48 -10.07 15.31 5.01
C TYR A 48 -10.47 16.46 5.95
N LYS A 49 -9.55 16.95 6.79
CA LYS A 49 -9.81 18.08 7.69
C LYS A 49 -9.74 19.44 7.01
N ILE A 50 -8.97 19.56 5.92
CA ILE A 50 -8.74 20.84 5.24
C ILE A 50 -9.74 21.05 4.09
N TYR A 51 -9.95 20.07 3.22
CA TYR A 51 -10.90 20.15 2.09
C TYR A 51 -11.45 18.76 1.73
N PHE A 52 -12.78 18.64 1.55
CA PHE A 52 -13.43 17.37 1.17
C PHE A 52 -12.82 16.72 -0.09
N MET A 53 -12.36 17.52 -1.07
CA MET A 53 -11.72 17.03 -2.29
C MET A 53 -10.26 16.62 -2.15
N ALA A 54 -9.54 17.08 -1.11
CA ALA A 54 -8.14 16.72 -0.87
C ALA A 54 -7.96 15.23 -0.47
N ARG A 55 -9.07 14.51 -0.20
CA ARG A 55 -9.08 13.06 0.05
C ARG A 55 -8.49 12.23 -1.10
N GLY A 56 -8.60 12.72 -2.34
CA GLY A 56 -8.16 11.99 -3.54
C GLY A 56 -6.65 11.78 -3.58
N PHE A 57 -5.88 12.75 -3.07
CA PHE A 57 -4.42 12.68 -3.04
C PHE A 57 -3.92 11.58 -2.09
N GLY A 58 -4.43 11.54 -0.85
CA GLY A 58 -4.11 10.48 0.11
C GLY A 58 -4.61 9.10 -0.33
N PHE A 59 -5.74 9.04 -1.06
CA PHE A 59 -6.24 7.80 -1.64
C PHE A 59 -5.28 7.26 -2.72
N GLY A 60 -4.88 8.09 -3.69
CA GLY A 60 -3.95 7.72 -4.76
C GLY A 60 -2.59 7.25 -4.24
N LEU A 61 -2.04 7.96 -3.24
CA LEU A 61 -0.78 7.61 -2.58
C LEU A 61 -0.78 6.24 -1.90
N THR A 62 -1.93 5.73 -1.51
CA THR A 62 -2.05 4.38 -0.93
C THR A 62 -2.49 3.33 -1.92
N PHE A 63 -3.32 3.70 -2.90
CA PHE A 63 -3.86 2.79 -3.90
C PHE A 63 -2.77 2.36 -4.90
N ILE A 64 -2.02 3.31 -5.46
CA ILE A 64 -0.98 3.04 -6.47
C ILE A 64 0.08 2.05 -5.98
N PRO A 65 0.75 2.26 -4.82
CA PRO A 65 1.77 1.31 -4.36
C PRO A 65 1.18 -0.04 -3.95
N ASN A 66 -0.08 -0.07 -3.49
CA ASN A 66 -0.76 -1.32 -3.16
C ASN A 66 -1.02 -2.17 -4.41
N GLU A 67 -1.63 -1.58 -5.44
CA GLU A 67 -1.89 -2.26 -6.72
C GLU A 67 -0.60 -2.69 -7.41
N ALA A 68 0.46 -1.86 -7.36
CA ALA A 68 1.77 -2.22 -7.90
C ALA A 68 2.37 -3.44 -7.19
N THR A 69 2.22 -3.53 -5.86
CA THR A 69 2.71 -4.66 -5.07
C THR A 69 1.95 -5.95 -5.42
N ILE A 70 0.61 -5.86 -5.52
CA ILE A 70 -0.23 -7.00 -5.89
C ILE A 70 0.10 -7.47 -7.32
N ALA A 71 0.22 -6.54 -8.27
CA ALA A 71 0.59 -6.85 -9.65
C ALA A 71 1.96 -7.53 -9.75
N TYR A 72 2.95 -7.07 -8.97
CA TYR A 72 4.26 -7.69 -8.91
C TYR A 72 4.21 -9.11 -8.34
N CYS A 73 3.51 -9.33 -7.22
CA CYS A 73 3.31 -10.66 -6.64
C CYS A 73 2.60 -11.60 -7.63
N PHE A 74 1.56 -11.11 -8.30
CA PHE A 74 0.81 -11.88 -9.29
C PHE A 74 1.68 -12.27 -10.50
N HIS A 75 2.49 -11.34 -11.00
CA HIS A 75 3.43 -11.62 -12.08
C HIS A 75 4.49 -12.65 -11.68
N ARG A 76 5.03 -12.56 -10.45
CA ARG A 76 5.96 -13.57 -9.92
C ARG A 76 5.31 -14.94 -9.74
N MET A 77 4.04 -14.99 -9.34
CA MET A 77 3.28 -16.24 -9.21
C MET A 77 3.05 -16.92 -10.57
N LEU A 78 2.81 -16.15 -11.64
CA LEU A 78 2.62 -16.69 -13.00
C LEU A 78 3.93 -17.18 -13.65
N GLN A 79 5.08 -16.73 -13.16
CA GLN A 79 6.39 -17.09 -13.69
C GLN A 79 7.09 -18.23 -12.93
N GLY A 80 6.51 -18.70 -11.81
CA GLY A 80 6.97 -19.85 -11.05
C GLY A 80 6.25 -21.13 -11.45
#